data_AF-A0A0S8ELP9-F1
#
_entry.id   AF-A0A0S8ELP9-F1
#
_cell.length_a   1.000
_cell.length_b   1.000
_cell.length_c   1.000
_cell.angle_alpha   90.00
_cell.angle_beta   90.00
_cell.angle_gamma   90.00
#
_symmetry.space_group_name_H-M   'P 1'
#
loop_
_entity.id
_entity.type
_entity.pdbx_description
1 polymer ?
#
loop_
_entity_poly.entity_id
_entity_poly.type
_entity_poly.pdbx_seq_one_letter_code
_entity_poly.pdbx_strand_id
1 'polypeptide(L)'
;METACREEVRTACAVAGIEVPPKPVQHLRSTFAAMAAAAGVSELALAATMGHQSITTTRKFYVAARKARQAADAHRRVQQALDAARAELGDQTGDTSAAGRPAERVGGKPPAARN
;
A
#
# COMPACT_ATOMS: atom_id res chain seq x y z
N MET A 1 19.09 23.69 -29.19
CA MET A 1 19.15 23.76 -27.71
C MET A 1 18.22 22.74 -27.06
N GLU A 2 16.94 22.62 -27.48
CA GLU A 2 16.00 21.61 -26.92
C GLU A 2 16.43 20.14 -27.12
N THR A 3 17.14 19.83 -28.21
CA THR A 3 17.58 18.46 -28.50
C THR A 3 18.69 17.97 -27.57
N ALA A 4 19.65 18.84 -27.21
CA ALA A 4 20.73 18.51 -26.29
C ALA A 4 20.21 18.20 -24.88
N CYS A 5 19.35 19.07 -24.34
CA CYS A 5 18.70 18.85 -23.04
C CYS A 5 17.90 17.53 -22.99
N ARG A 6 17.18 17.19 -24.07
CA ARG A 6 16.44 15.92 -24.14
C ARG A 6 17.36 14.70 -24.09
N GLU A 7 18.49 14.73 -24.79
CA GLU A 7 19.47 13.63 -24.78
C GLU A 7 20.20 13.53 -23.44
N GLU A 8 20.55 14.65 -22.81
CA GLU A 8 21.14 14.68 -21.47
C GLU A 8 20.21 14.04 -20.43
N VAL A 9 18.93 14.41 -20.44
CA VAL A 9 17.93 13.84 -19.52
C VAL A 9 17.73 12.35 -19.80
N ARG A 10 17.72 11.93 -21.07
CA ARG A 10 17.66 10.51 -21.43
C ARG A 10 18.84 9.74 -20.85
N THR A 11 20.06 10.25 -21.02
CA THR A 11 21.26 9.63 -20.45
C THR A 11 21.19 9.57 -18.94
N ALA A 12 20.75 10.65 -18.28
CA ALA A 12 20.57 10.66 -16.83
C ALA A 12 19.57 9.61 -16.35
N CYS A 13 18.43 9.45 -17.04
CA CYS A 13 17.47 8.38 -16.73
C CYS A 13 18.09 6.99 -16.89
N ALA A 14 18.85 6.75 -17.97
CA ALA A 14 19.50 5.47 -18.21
C ALA A 14 20.57 5.15 -17.14
N VAL A 15 21.39 6.14 -16.75
CA VAL A 15 22.39 6.00 -15.69
C VAL A 15 21.73 5.71 -14.35
N ALA A 16 20.58 6.32 -14.07
CA ALA A 16 19.79 6.05 -12.87
C ALA A 16 19.04 4.70 -12.88
N GLY A 17 19.15 3.92 -13.97
CA GLY A 17 18.42 2.65 -14.13
C GLY A 17 16.90 2.82 -14.31
N ILE A 18 16.45 4.01 -14.69
CA ILE A 18 15.05 4.31 -14.96
C ILE A 18 14.76 3.97 -16.42
N GLU A 19 13.69 3.22 -16.69
CA GLU A 19 13.21 2.98 -18.05
C GLU A 19 12.99 4.32 -18.76
N VAL A 20 13.75 4.57 -19.83
CA VAL A 20 13.73 5.86 -20.52
C VAL A 20 12.41 6.00 -21.28
N PRO A 21 11.54 6.96 -20.91
CA PRO A 21 10.31 7.16 -21.63
C PRO A 21 10.57 7.94 -22.93
N PRO A 22 9.71 7.78 -23.96
CA PRO A 22 9.90 8.40 -25.27
C PRO A 22 9.98 9.94 -25.22
N LYS A 23 9.36 10.57 -24.20
CA LYS A 23 9.40 12.01 -23.93
C LYS A 23 9.91 12.27 -22.50
N PRO A 24 11.22 12.20 -22.25
CA PRO A 24 11.79 12.17 -20.90
C PRO A 24 11.54 13.47 -20.11
N VAL A 25 11.75 14.63 -20.74
CA VAL A 25 11.49 15.93 -20.11
C VAL A 25 10.02 16.08 -19.70
N GLN A 26 9.09 15.74 -20.60
CA GLN A 26 7.64 15.81 -20.31
C GLN A 26 7.22 14.80 -19.25
N HIS A 27 7.87 13.64 -19.22
CA HIS A 27 7.62 12.61 -18.21
C HIS A 27 8.04 13.12 -16.82
N LEU A 28 9.27 13.63 -16.67
CA LEU A 28 9.74 14.22 -15.42
C LEU A 28 8.86 15.37 -14.94
N ARG A 29 8.43 16.24 -15.86
CA ARG A 29 7.48 17.32 -15.55
C ARG A 29 6.13 16.80 -15.04
N SER A 30 5.65 15.67 -15.58
CA SER A 30 4.42 15.03 -15.13
C SER A 30 4.59 14.34 -13.78
N THR A 31 5.76 13.72 -13.54
CA THR A 31 6.12 13.12 -12.25
C THR A 31 6.19 14.18 -11.15
N PHE A 32 6.81 15.32 -11.42
CA PHE A 32 6.80 16.48 -10.52
C PHE A 32 5.37 16.88 -10.12
N ALA A 33 4.49 17.03 -11.11
CA ALA A 33 3.11 17.41 -10.88
C ALA A 33 2.34 16.40 -10.01
N ALA A 34 2.55 15.11 -10.27
CA ALA A 34 1.94 14.03 -9.48
C ALA A 34 2.44 14.04 -8.02
N MET A 35 3.74 14.20 -7.80
CA MET A 35 4.32 14.28 -6.46
C MET A 35 3.84 15.51 -5.69
N ALA A 36 3.81 16.68 -6.33
CA ALA A 36 3.33 17.91 -5.71
C ALA A 36 1.85 17.79 -5.29
N ALA A 37 1.00 17.23 -6.16
CA ALA A 37 -0.40 16.99 -5.83
C ALA A 37 -0.54 15.97 -4.68
N ALA A 38 0.27 14.91 -4.66
CA ALA A 38 0.28 13.92 -3.58
C ALA A 38 0.73 14.53 -2.24
N ALA A 39 1.68 15.48 -2.26
CA ALA A 39 2.14 16.23 -1.10
C ALA A 39 1.12 17.26 -0.57
N GLY A 40 0.01 17.48 -1.29
CA GLY A 40 -1.04 18.42 -0.86
C GLY A 40 -0.76 19.88 -1.23
N VAL A 41 0.13 20.14 -2.20
CA VAL A 41 0.22 21.46 -2.84
C VAL A 41 -1.17 21.83 -3.39
N SER A 42 -1.52 23.12 -3.41
CA SER A 42 -2.81 23.55 -3.95
C SER A 42 -2.84 23.48 -5.48
N GLU A 43 -4.03 23.21 -6.04
CA GLU A 43 -4.20 23.07 -7.50
C GLU A 43 -3.80 24.35 -8.25
N LEU A 44 -4.10 25.51 -7.66
CA LEU A 44 -3.72 26.82 -8.19
C LEU A 44 -2.20 27.03 -8.16
N ALA A 45 -1.54 26.74 -7.04
CA ALA A 45 -0.09 26.89 -6.91
C ALA A 45 0.63 25.99 -7.91
N LEU A 46 0.21 24.72 -8.04
CA LEU A 46 0.79 23.80 -9.00
C LEU A 46 0.56 24.27 -10.46
N ALA A 47 -0.63 24.79 -10.78
CA ALA A 47 -0.90 25.34 -12.11
C ALA A 47 0.03 26.53 -12.44
N ALA A 48 0.26 27.43 -11.48
CA ALA A 48 1.17 28.56 -11.62
C ALA A 48 2.63 28.10 -11.80
N THR A 49 3.11 27.18 -10.95
CA THR A 49 4.48 26.63 -11.06
C THR A 49 4.72 25.93 -12.39
N MET A 50 3.70 25.24 -12.91
CA MET A 50 3.80 24.59 -14.21
C MET A 50 3.64 25.57 -15.38
N GLY A 51 3.13 26.79 -15.18
CA GLY A 51 2.78 27.68 -16.29
C GLY A 51 1.59 27.15 -17.11
N HIS A 52 0.64 26.49 -16.47
CA HIS A 52 -0.58 26.03 -17.12
C HIS A 52 -1.57 27.19 -17.32
N GLN A 53 -2.08 27.34 -18.54
CA GLN A 53 -3.08 28.35 -18.90
C GLN A 53 -4.46 28.08 -18.28
N SER A 54 -4.70 26.85 -17.81
CA SER A 54 -5.95 26.47 -17.16
C SER A 54 -5.72 25.44 -16.07
N ILE A 55 -6.43 25.62 -14.95
CA ILE A 55 -6.43 24.73 -13.79
C ILE A 55 -6.87 23.31 -14.17
N THR A 56 -7.73 23.16 -15.18
CA THR A 56 -8.23 21.84 -15.63
C THR A 56 -7.11 20.91 -16.10
N THR A 57 -6.05 21.46 -16.71
CA THR A 57 -4.88 20.68 -17.15
C THR A 57 -4.08 20.12 -15.98
N THR A 58 -4.14 20.80 -14.82
CA THR A 58 -3.54 20.38 -13.54
C THR A 58 -4.43 19.37 -12.81
N ARG A 59 -5.76 19.50 -12.93
CA ARG A 59 -6.76 18.67 -12.22
C ARG A 59 -6.54 17.17 -12.34
N LYS A 60 -6.07 16.69 -13.50
CA LYS A 60 -5.82 15.26 -13.74
C LYS A 60 -4.87 14.63 -12.70
N PHE A 61 -3.90 15.39 -12.20
CA PHE A 61 -2.94 14.92 -11.20
C PHE A 61 -3.58 14.78 -9.81
N TYR A 62 -4.58 15.61 -9.49
CA TYR A 62 -5.33 15.55 -8.23
C TYR A 62 -6.34 14.41 -8.21
N VAL A 63 -6.95 14.07 -9.34
CA VAL A 63 -7.86 12.90 -9.43
C VAL A 63 -7.11 11.62 -9.09
N ALA A 64 -5.91 11.44 -9.66
CA ALA A 64 -5.06 10.29 -9.36
C ALA A 64 -4.64 10.26 -7.88
N ALA A 65 -4.15 11.39 -7.35
CA ALA A 65 -3.75 11.50 -5.95
C ALA A 65 -4.91 11.22 -4.98
N ARG A 66 -6.11 11.71 -5.27
CA ARG A 66 -7.31 11.47 -4.46
C ARG A 66 -7.70 9.99 -4.45
N LYS A 67 -7.68 9.32 -5.60
CA LYS A 67 -7.95 7.87 -5.69
C LYS A 67 -6.94 7.06 -4.87
N ALA A 68 -5.65 7.42 -4.95
CA ALA A 68 -4.61 6.76 -4.18
C ALA A 68 -4.82 6.92 -2.66
N ARG A 69 -5.17 8.12 -2.19
CA ARG A 69 -5.50 8.37 -0.78
C ARG A 69 -6.70 7.54 -0.32
N GLN A 70 -7.78 7.52 -1.11
CA GLN A 70 -8.98 6.72 -0.80
C GLN A 70 -8.67 5.21 -0.69
N ALA A 71 -7.84 4.69 -1.60
CA ALA A 71 -7.41 3.30 -1.56
C ALA A 71 -6.54 3.00 -0.32
N ALA A 72 -5.60 3.88 0.01
CA ALA A 72 -4.76 3.74 1.19
C ALA A 72 -5.58 3.79 2.50
N ASP A 73 -6.58 4.67 2.58
CA ASP A 73 -7.46 4.75 3.74
C ASP A 73 -8.35 3.51 3.86
N ALA A 74 -8.87 2.99 2.74
CA ALA A 74 -9.63 1.73 2.74
C ALA A 74 -8.76 0.56 3.20
N HIS A 75 -7.53 0.46 2.69
CA HIS A 75 -6.59 -0.58 3.11
C HIS A 75 -6.25 -0.50 4.60
N ARG A 76 -6.03 0.73 5.12
CA ARG A 76 -5.77 0.94 6.55
C ARG A 76 -6.92 0.45 7.43
N ARG A 77 -8.17 0.73 7.03
CA ARG A 77 -9.37 0.27 7.75
C ARG A 77 -9.49 -1.26 7.77
N VAL A 78 -9.22 -1.90 6.64
CA VAL A 78 -9.21 -3.38 6.55
C VAL A 78 -8.13 -3.95 7.46
N GLN A 79 -6.92 -3.39 7.42
CA GLN A 79 -5.83 -3.85 8.28
C GLN A 79 -6.18 -3.72 9.77
N GLN A 80 -6.75 -2.58 10.18
CA GLN A 80 -7.19 -2.37 11.57
C GLN A 80 -8.28 -3.38 11.99
N ALA A 81 -9.22 -3.71 11.11
CA ALA A 81 -10.25 -4.71 11.39
C ALA A 81 -9.65 -6.12 11.52
N LEU A 82 -8.69 -6.47 10.68
CA LEU A 82 -7.96 -7.74 10.76
C LEU A 82 -7.14 -7.83 12.05
N ASP A 83 -6.46 -6.76 12.43
CA ASP A 83 -5.67 -6.71 13.66
C ASP A 83 -6.57 -6.84 14.91
N ALA A 84 -7.75 -6.20 14.91
CA ALA A 84 -8.76 -6.33 15.96
C ALA A 84 -9.31 -7.77 16.06
N ALA A 85 -9.69 -8.37 14.93
CA ALA A 85 -10.18 -9.75 14.90
C ALA A 85 -9.11 -10.75 15.36
N ARG A 86 -7.84 -10.49 15.02
CA ARG A 86 -6.71 -11.30 15.49
C ARG A 86 -6.50 -11.19 17.01
N ALA A 87 -6.69 -10.00 17.58
CA ALA A 87 -6.62 -9.81 19.03
C ALA A 87 -7.73 -10.58 19.75
N GLU A 88 -8.97 -10.54 19.24
CA GLU A 88 -10.09 -11.31 19.81
C GLU A 88 -9.88 -12.83 19.74
N LEU A 89 -9.33 -13.35 18.64
CA LEU A 89 -9.03 -14.78 18.48
C LEU A 89 -7.83 -15.24 19.33
N GLY A 90 -6.85 -14.36 19.55
CA GLY A 90 -5.70 -14.63 20.42
C GLY A 90 -6.07 -14.69 21.91
N ASP A 91 -7.13 -13.99 22.31
CA ASP A 91 -7.66 -14.02 23.68
C ASP A 91 -8.46 -15.31 23.97
N GLN A 92 -9.19 -15.82 22.97
CA GLN A 92 -10.00 -17.05 23.10
C GLN A 92 -9.18 -18.36 23.20
N THR A 93 -7.89 -18.35 22.84
CA THR A 93 -7.02 -19.53 22.98
C THR A 93 -6.41 -19.67 24.39
N GLY A 94 -6.50 -18.64 25.23
CA GLY A 94 -6.03 -18.69 26.62
C GLY A 94 -6.97 -19.39 27.60
N ASP A 95 -8.26 -19.51 27.27
CA ASP A 95 -9.31 -19.89 28.24
C ASP A 95 -9.91 -21.29 28.03
N THR A 96 -9.48 -22.03 27.00
CA THR A 96 -9.93 -23.43 26.77
C THR A 96 -9.07 -24.47 27.50
N SER A 97 -8.03 -24.07 28.24
CA SER A 97 -7.15 -24.99 28.97
C SER A 97 -7.73 -25.51 30.30
N ALA A 98 -8.87 -24.97 30.78
CA ALA A 98 -9.49 -25.39 32.05
C ALA A 98 -10.49 -26.56 31.93
N ALA A 99 -10.76 -27.09 30.73
CA ALA A 99 -11.71 -28.19 30.52
C ALA A 99 -11.03 -29.44 29.95
N GLY A 100 -10.31 -30.19 30.79
CA GLY A 100 -9.81 -31.49 30.38
C GLY A 100 -8.67 -32.05 31.22
N ARG A 101 -8.91 -32.27 32.53
CA ARG A 101 -8.09 -33.27 33.24
C ARG A 101 -8.52 -34.65 32.74
N PRO A 102 -7.65 -35.45 32.10
CA PRO A 102 -8.00 -36.84 31.83
C PRO A 102 -8.09 -37.59 33.16
N ALA A 103 -9.23 -38.24 33.40
CA ALA A 103 -9.44 -39.09 34.56
C ALA A 103 -8.34 -40.16 34.66
N GLU A 104 -7.78 -40.32 35.86
CA GLU A 104 -6.88 -41.40 36.24
C GLU A 104 -7.43 -42.76 35.75
N ARG A 105 -6.66 -43.45 34.91
CA ARG A 105 -6.90 -44.87 34.62
C ARG A 105 -6.51 -45.66 35.86
N VAL A 106 -7.49 -46.01 36.68
CA VAL A 106 -7.37 -47.05 37.71
C VAL A 106 -7.13 -48.38 37.00
N GLY A 107 -5.94 -48.94 37.19
CA GLY A 107 -5.60 -50.28 36.75
C GLY A 107 -6.42 -51.35 37.47
N GLY A 108 -6.91 -52.35 36.74
CA GLY A 108 -7.63 -53.47 37.34
C GLY A 108 -8.15 -54.53 36.37
N LYS A 109 -7.23 -55.42 35.94
CA LYS A 109 -7.40 -56.81 35.45
C LYS A 109 -8.39 -57.12 34.29
N PRO A 110 -7.93 -57.71 33.17
CA PRO A 110 -8.83 -58.23 32.13
C PRO A 110 -9.52 -59.53 32.56
N PRO A 111 -10.79 -59.77 32.17
CA PRO A 111 -11.47 -61.04 32.46
C PRO A 111 -10.96 -62.16 31.55
N ALA A 112 -10.85 -63.35 32.13
CA ALA A 112 -10.38 -64.57 31.48
C ALA A 112 -11.32 -65.01 30.35
N ALA A 113 -10.72 -65.38 29.22
CA ALA A 113 -11.40 -66.04 28.11
C ALA A 113 -11.95 -67.40 28.56
N ARG A 114 -13.20 -67.69 28.21
CA ARG A 114 -13.76 -69.05 28.22
C ARG A 114 -14.22 -69.38 26.80
N ASN A 115 -13.85 -70.60 26.39
CA ASN A 115 -14.13 -71.24 25.10
C ASN A 115 -15.59 -71.17 24.67
#